data_AF-B1A1E1-F1
#
_entry.id   AF-B1A1E1-F1
#
_cell.length_a   1.000
_cell.length_b   1.000
_cell.length_c   1.000
_cell.angle_alpha   90.00
_cell.angle_beta   90.00
_cell.angle_gamma   90.00
#
_symmetry.space_group_name_H-M   'P 1'
#
loop_
_entity.id
_entity.type
_entity.pdbx_description
1 polymer ?
#
loop_
_entity_poly.entity_id
_entity_poly.type
_entity_poly.pdbx_seq_one_letter_code
_entity_poly.pdbx_strand_id
1 'polypeptide(L)'
;MSKLKILYVSSEINPFLKTSEVADYVRKLPQHMQERGMEIRIMVPRFGLINERKNRLHEVVRLSGMNIAVGEDEKPLTIKVASIQSAKLQVYFIDNEDYFHRKSVFRDKKSDEFFPDNDDRAVFFCKGVIETVKKLGWAPDVVHCNDWFTSFIPLYLKTSYKNDP
;
A
#
# COMPACT_ATOMS: atom_id res chain seq x y z
N MET A 1 3.08 -7.31 27.86
CA MET A 1 2.44 -6.24 27.08
C MET A 1 2.33 -6.73 25.64
N SER A 2 1.21 -6.46 24.95
CA SER A 2 1.11 -6.72 23.51
C SER A 2 2.15 -5.89 22.75
N LYS A 3 2.70 -6.44 21.66
CA LYS A 3 3.63 -5.69 20.79
C LYS A 3 2.86 -4.58 20.08
N LEU A 4 3.44 -3.39 20.03
CA LEU A 4 2.90 -2.28 19.25
C LEU A 4 2.88 -2.66 17.76
N LYS A 5 1.74 -2.49 17.10
CA LYS A 5 1.50 -2.77 15.68
C LYS A 5 1.53 -1.48 14.89
N ILE A 6 2.42 -1.39 13.90
CA ILE A 6 2.55 -0.21 13.05
C ILE A 6 2.32 -0.59 11.59
N LEU A 7 1.35 0.06 10.97
CA LEU A 7 1.09 -0.01 9.54
C LEU A 7 1.80 1.16 8.85
N TYR A 8 2.75 0.86 7.97
CA TYR A 8 3.34 1.85 7.07
C TYR A 8 2.65 1.78 5.72
N VAL A 9 2.19 2.93 5.25
CA VAL A 9 1.54 3.05 3.94
C VAL A 9 2.29 4.10 3.14
N SER A 10 2.64 3.77 1.91
CA SER A 10 3.43 4.64 1.02
C SER A 10 3.13 4.31 -0.43
N SER A 11 3.39 5.23 -1.35
CA SER A 11 3.38 4.93 -2.79
C SER A 11 4.64 4.21 -3.26
N GLU A 12 5.71 4.20 -2.46
CA GLU A 12 7.00 3.66 -2.87
C GLU A 12 7.79 3.04 -1.71
N ILE A 13 8.71 2.13 -2.06
CA ILE A 13 9.61 1.44 -1.13
C ILE A 13 10.78 0.79 -1.90
N ASN A 14 12.00 0.99 -1.41
CA ASN A 14 13.20 0.33 -1.92
C ASN A 14 13.20 -1.17 -1.51
N PRO A 15 13.45 -2.15 -2.41
CA PRO A 15 13.93 -2.02 -3.80
C PRO A 15 12.86 -2.15 -4.88
N PHE A 16 11.58 -2.17 -4.51
CA PHE A 16 10.50 -2.44 -5.45
C PHE A 16 10.21 -1.24 -6.35
N LEU A 17 10.17 -0.04 -5.78
CA LEU A 17 9.96 1.20 -6.50
C LEU A 17 10.67 2.35 -5.77
N LYS A 18 11.44 3.14 -6.52
CA LYS A 18 12.11 4.33 -6.03
C LYS A 18 11.88 5.48 -7.01
N THR A 19 11.03 6.41 -6.63
CA THR A 19 10.75 7.68 -7.31
C THR A 19 11.33 8.86 -6.54
N SER A 20 11.46 8.75 -5.22
CA SER A 20 12.11 9.76 -4.37
C SER A 20 12.95 9.12 -3.25
N GLU A 21 13.47 9.94 -2.34
CA GLU A 21 14.17 9.48 -1.13
C GLU A 21 13.23 8.83 -0.10
N VAL A 22 11.91 9.09 -0.19
CA VAL A 22 10.90 8.48 0.69
C VAL A 22 10.96 6.96 0.63
N ALA A 23 11.21 6.38 -0.54
CA ALA A 23 11.42 4.94 -0.70
C ALA A 23 12.51 4.35 0.21
N ASP A 24 13.58 5.10 0.49
CA ASP A 24 14.67 4.66 1.37
C ASP A 24 14.27 4.77 2.85
N TYR A 25 13.54 5.82 3.21
CA TYR A 25 13.01 5.99 4.57
C TYR A 25 11.96 4.92 4.89
N VAL A 26 11.03 4.65 3.98
CA VAL A 26 10.01 3.60 4.11
C VAL A 26 10.62 2.19 4.10
N ARG A 27 11.85 2.01 3.61
CA ARG A 27 12.60 0.76 3.80
C ARG A 27 13.28 0.69 5.17
N LYS A 28 13.92 1.78 5.62
CA LYS A 28 14.77 1.78 6.82
C LYS A 28 13.95 1.91 8.10
N LEU A 29 12.99 2.83 8.18
CA LEU A 29 12.25 3.10 9.41
C LEU A 29 11.45 1.87 9.89
N PRO A 30 10.66 1.18 9.04
CA PRO A 30 9.99 -0.06 9.42
C PRO A 30 10.94 -1.14 9.92
N GLN A 31 12.11 -1.29 9.31
CA GLN A 31 13.14 -2.25 9.75
C GLN A 31 13.59 -1.96 11.19
N HIS A 32 13.95 -0.71 11.50
CA HIS A 32 14.41 -0.34 12.84
C HIS A 32 13.31 -0.53 13.90
N MET A 33 12.04 -0.29 13.55
CA MET A 33 10.93 -0.50 14.47
C MET A 33 10.65 -1.98 14.71
N GLN A 34 10.79 -2.82 13.68
CA GLN A 34 10.73 -4.28 13.82
C GLN A 34 11.85 -4.80 14.73
N GLU A 35 13.08 -4.29 14.59
CA GLU A 35 14.23 -4.64 15.44
C GLU A 35 14.02 -4.24 16.91
N ARG A 36 13.18 -3.22 17.17
CA ARG A 36 12.71 -2.82 18.51
C ARG A 36 11.54 -3.66 19.03
N GLY A 37 11.18 -4.75 18.35
CA GLY A 37 10.18 -5.71 18.78
C GLY A 37 8.74 -5.37 18.39
N MET A 38 8.53 -4.36 17.54
CA MET A 38 7.21 -3.98 17.04
C MET A 38 6.76 -4.89 15.90
N GLU A 39 5.45 -5.04 15.74
CA GLU A 39 4.85 -5.77 14.62
C GLU A 39 4.60 -4.81 13.47
N ILE A 40 5.17 -5.11 12.31
CA ILE A 40 5.18 -4.18 11.20
C ILE A 40 4.46 -4.77 10.00
N ARG A 41 3.65 -3.96 9.33
CA ARG A 41 3.18 -4.23 7.98
C ARG A 41 3.40 -3.02 7.09
N ILE A 42 3.75 -3.28 5.84
CA ILE A 42 4.00 -2.26 4.85
C ILE A 42 3.08 -2.52 3.67
N MET A 43 2.33 -1.52 3.24
CA MET A 43 1.44 -1.62 2.08
C MET A 43 1.78 -0.52 1.08
N VAL A 44 1.95 -0.91 -0.19
CA VAL A 44 2.23 -0.01 -1.31
C VAL A 44 1.40 -0.39 -2.53
N PRO A 45 1.16 0.51 -3.50
CA PRO A 45 0.51 0.15 -4.75
C PRO A 45 1.41 -0.75 -5.59
N ARG A 46 0.81 -1.69 -6.33
CA ARG A 46 1.50 -2.44 -7.38
C ARG A 46 1.56 -1.60 -8.66
N PHE A 47 2.39 -0.56 -8.68
CA PHE A 47 2.63 0.16 -9.93
C PHE A 47 3.28 -0.74 -11.00
N GLY A 48 2.96 -0.52 -12.28
CA GLY A 48 3.36 -1.36 -13.42
C GLY A 48 4.87 -1.35 -13.69
N LEU A 49 5.60 -0.46 -13.02
CA LEU A 49 7.07 -0.45 -12.97
C LEU A 49 7.63 -1.57 -12.08
N ILE A 50 6.83 -2.12 -11.15
CA ILE A 50 7.23 -3.18 -10.23
C ILE A 50 7.13 -4.53 -10.96
N ASN A 51 8.28 -5.08 -11.33
CA ASN A 51 8.35 -6.37 -12.02
C ASN A 51 8.05 -7.54 -11.07
N GLU A 52 6.93 -8.22 -11.28
CA GLU A 52 6.47 -9.30 -10.39
C GLU A 52 7.41 -10.50 -10.38
N ARG A 53 7.88 -10.95 -11.54
CA ARG A 53 8.74 -12.13 -11.66
C ARG A 53 10.10 -11.90 -10.99
N LYS A 54 10.72 -10.74 -11.24
CA LYS A 54 12.01 -10.35 -10.65
C LYS A 54 11.90 -10.26 -9.12
N ASN A 55 10.81 -9.67 -8.65
CA ASN A 55 10.59 -9.38 -7.24
C ASN A 55 9.87 -10.50 -6.47
N ARG A 56 9.49 -11.59 -7.16
CA ARG A 56 8.79 -12.75 -6.60
C ARG A 56 7.53 -12.35 -5.83
N LEU A 57 6.69 -11.53 -6.46
CA LEU A 57 5.39 -11.18 -5.90
C LEU A 57 4.47 -12.40 -6.01
N HIS A 58 3.86 -12.77 -4.88
CA HIS A 58 2.90 -13.87 -4.80
C HIS A 58 1.54 -13.33 -4.42
N GLU A 59 0.50 -13.76 -5.11
CA GLU A 59 -0.88 -13.42 -4.74
C GLU A 59 -1.26 -14.09 -3.42
N VAL A 60 -1.99 -13.34 -2.58
CA VAL A 60 -2.46 -13.82 -1.28
C VAL A 60 -3.91 -14.28 -1.45
N VAL A 61 -4.10 -15.52 -1.89
CA VAL A 61 -5.42 -16.09 -2.26
C VAL A 61 -6.49 -15.96 -1.16
N ARG A 62 -6.11 -16.02 0.12
CA ARG A 62 -7.04 -15.83 1.25
C ARG A 62 -7.60 -14.40 1.38
N LEU A 63 -7.05 -13.44 0.63
CA LEU A 63 -7.49 -12.05 0.53
C LEU A 63 -8.17 -11.76 -0.82
N SER A 64 -8.51 -12.77 -1.60
CA SER A 64 -9.20 -12.61 -2.88
C SER A 64 -10.70 -12.30 -2.68
N GLY A 65 -11.36 -11.89 -3.77
CA GLY A 65 -12.81 -11.68 -3.82
C GLY A 65 -13.29 -10.40 -3.13
N MET A 66 -12.40 -9.45 -2.86
CA MET A 66 -12.75 -8.12 -2.36
C MET A 66 -12.92 -7.15 -3.53
N ASN A 67 -13.92 -6.27 -3.43
CA ASN A 67 -14.12 -5.14 -4.33
C ASN A 67 -14.02 -3.83 -3.55
N ILE A 68 -13.56 -2.77 -4.21
CA ILE A 68 -13.48 -1.43 -3.65
C ILE A 68 -14.33 -0.50 -4.50
N ALA A 69 -15.24 0.22 -3.86
CA ALA A 69 -16.04 1.26 -4.49
C ALA A 69 -15.23 2.55 -4.68
N VAL A 70 -15.18 3.05 -5.91
CA VAL A 70 -14.56 4.33 -6.31
C VAL A 70 -15.54 5.07 -7.20
N GLY A 71 -16.10 6.17 -6.70
CA GLY A 71 -17.24 6.82 -7.37
C GLY A 71 -18.43 5.87 -7.47
N GLU A 72 -18.94 5.67 -8.68
CA GLU A 72 -20.05 4.76 -8.99
C GLU A 72 -19.59 3.34 -9.36
N ASP A 73 -18.27 3.13 -9.52
CA ASP A 73 -17.71 1.86 -9.93
C ASP A 73 -17.28 0.99 -8.74
N GLU A 74 -17.42 -0.33 -8.89
CA GLU A 74 -16.73 -1.31 -8.05
C GLU A 74 -15.57 -1.94 -8.81
N LYS A 75 -14.38 -1.91 -8.21
CA LYS A 75 -13.14 -2.42 -8.81
C LYS A 75 -12.58 -3.57 -7.99
N PRO A 76 -12.13 -4.67 -8.63
CA PRO A 76 -11.58 -5.81 -7.91
C PRO A 76 -10.25 -5.45 -7.25
N LEU A 77 -10.06 -5.94 -6.02
CA LEU A 77 -8.85 -5.76 -5.22
C LEU A 77 -8.04 -7.06 -5.20
N THR A 78 -6.82 -6.99 -5.72
CA THR A 78 -5.86 -8.09 -5.65
C THR A 78 -4.73 -7.72 -4.70
N ILE A 79 -4.38 -8.65 -3.79
CA ILE A 79 -3.28 -8.45 -2.85
C ILE A 79 -2.14 -9.37 -3.20
N LYS A 80 -0.96 -8.79 -3.44
CA LYS A 80 0.29 -9.54 -3.62
C LYS A 80 1.22 -9.29 -2.44
N VAL A 81 2.17 -10.18 -2.23
CA VAL A 81 3.18 -10.05 -1.18
C VAL A 81 4.57 -10.39 -1.71
N ALA A 82 5.57 -9.66 -1.25
CA ALA A 82 6.98 -10.02 -1.43
C ALA A 82 7.78 -9.69 -0.18
N SER A 83 8.93 -10.34 -0.03
CA SER A 83 9.81 -10.16 1.12
C SER A 83 11.10 -9.43 0.73
N ILE A 84 11.50 -8.45 1.54
CA ILE A 84 12.85 -7.87 1.49
C ILE A 84 13.73 -8.71 2.41
N GLN A 85 14.39 -9.74 1.86
CA GLN A 85 15.12 -10.74 2.63
C GLN A 85 16.19 -10.13 3.55
N SER A 86 16.94 -9.13 3.06
CA SER A 86 18.00 -8.47 3.82
C SER A 86 17.50 -7.67 5.03
N ALA A 87 16.24 -7.23 5.01
CA ALA A 87 15.61 -6.49 6.11
C ALA A 87 14.60 -7.34 6.90
N LYS A 88 14.35 -8.60 6.47
CA LYS A 88 13.29 -9.48 7.00
C LYS A 88 11.93 -8.78 7.06
N LEU A 89 11.61 -7.97 6.05
CA LEU A 89 10.33 -7.24 5.95
C LEU A 89 9.41 -7.92 4.93
N GLN A 90 8.12 -7.97 5.23
CA GLN A 90 7.07 -8.34 4.28
C GLN A 90 6.36 -7.07 3.79
N VAL A 91 6.19 -6.98 2.46
CA VAL A 91 5.53 -5.87 1.79
C VAL A 91 4.32 -6.40 1.05
N TYR A 92 3.15 -5.83 1.34
CA TYR A 92 1.92 -6.10 0.62
C TYR A 92 1.74 -5.07 -0.50
N PHE A 93 1.28 -5.56 -1.64
CA PHE A 93 1.05 -4.77 -2.83
C PHE A 93 -0.44 -4.77 -3.12
N ILE A 94 -1.03 -3.58 -3.14
CA ILE A 94 -2.40 -3.33 -3.52
C ILE A 94 -2.43 -3.24 -5.05
N ASP A 95 -3.07 -4.19 -5.71
CA ASP A 95 -3.06 -4.34 -7.16
C ASP A 95 -4.48 -4.24 -7.72
N ASN A 96 -4.57 -3.62 -8.89
CA ASN A 96 -5.76 -3.49 -9.71
C ASN A 96 -5.31 -3.17 -11.14
N GLU A 97 -5.88 -3.89 -12.10
CA GLU A 97 -5.46 -3.86 -13.50
C GLU A 97 -5.67 -2.47 -14.12
N ASP A 98 -6.80 -1.82 -13.84
CA ASP A 98 -7.16 -0.52 -14.39
C ASP A 98 -6.27 0.60 -13.83
N TYR A 99 -5.95 0.55 -12.53
CA TYR A 99 -5.32 1.66 -11.84
C TYR A 99 -3.80 1.66 -11.83
N PHE A 100 -3.15 0.50 -11.73
CA PHE A 100 -1.73 0.47 -11.39
C PHE A 100 -0.81 -0.07 -12.48
N HIS A 101 -1.30 -0.68 -13.56
CA HIS A 101 -0.44 -1.37 -14.54
C HIS A 101 0.25 -0.45 -15.56
N ARG A 102 -0.05 0.85 -15.53
CA ARG A 102 0.66 1.87 -16.32
C ARG A 102 2.17 1.85 -16.00
N LYS A 103 3.03 1.98 -17.03
CA LYS A 103 4.50 2.06 -16.88
C LYS A 103 5.00 3.43 -16.41
N SER A 104 4.25 4.07 -15.52
CA SER A 104 4.51 5.36 -14.90
C SER A 104 3.79 5.41 -13.54
N VAL A 105 4.23 6.31 -12.66
CA VAL A 105 3.67 6.43 -11.31
C VAL A 105 2.56 7.47 -11.32
N PHE A 106 2.89 8.76 -11.21
CA PHE A 106 1.89 9.84 -11.10
C PHE A 106 1.79 10.75 -12.32
N ARG A 107 2.86 10.81 -13.13
CA ARG A 107 2.97 11.74 -14.26
C ARG A 107 3.20 11.01 -15.57
N ASP A 108 2.71 11.61 -16.66
CA ASP A 108 3.04 11.17 -18.01
C ASP A 108 4.51 11.43 -18.31
N LYS A 109 5.18 10.48 -18.96
CA LYS A 109 6.62 10.59 -19.22
C LYS A 109 6.97 11.62 -20.29
N LYS A 110 6.03 11.96 -21.18
CA LYS A 110 6.25 12.90 -22.29
C LYS A 110 5.81 14.32 -21.90
N SER A 111 4.63 14.47 -21.32
CA SER A 111 4.13 15.80 -20.95
C SER A 111 4.57 16.27 -19.56
N ASP A 112 5.03 15.37 -18.70
CA ASP A 112 5.29 15.61 -17.27
C ASP A 112 4.04 16.09 -16.49
N GLU A 113 2.85 15.94 -17.05
CA GLU A 113 1.61 16.28 -16.38
C GLU A 113 1.13 15.15 -15.47
N PHE A 114 0.45 15.51 -14.38
CA PHE A 114 -0.22 14.51 -13.54
C PHE A 114 -1.33 13.82 -14.33
N PHE A 115 -1.46 12.51 -14.13
CA PHE A 115 -2.61 11.80 -14.66
C PHE A 115 -3.91 12.28 -14.00
N PRO A 116 -5.00 12.45 -14.76
CA PRO A 116 -6.27 12.93 -14.24
C PRO A 116 -6.95 11.93 -13.30
N ASP A 117 -6.56 10.65 -13.33
CA ASP A 117 -7.10 9.56 -12.52
C ASP A 117 -6.35 9.32 -11.20
N ASN A 118 -5.41 10.21 -10.84
CA ASN A 118 -4.56 10.01 -9.66
C ASN A 118 -5.33 10.02 -8.33
N ASP A 119 -6.41 10.79 -8.26
CA ASP A 119 -7.33 10.83 -7.14
C ASP A 119 -8.09 9.50 -6.99
N ASP A 120 -8.67 8.97 -8.06
CA ASP A 120 -9.33 7.66 -8.07
C ASP A 120 -8.37 6.54 -7.64
N ARG A 121 -7.14 6.57 -8.17
CA ARG A 121 -6.08 5.62 -7.79
C ARG A 121 -5.72 5.73 -6.31
N ALA A 122 -5.65 6.96 -5.77
CA ALA A 122 -5.38 7.18 -4.35
C ALA A 122 -6.55 6.72 -3.48
N VAL A 123 -7.80 6.97 -3.89
CA VAL A 123 -9.01 6.49 -3.20
C VAL A 123 -9.06 4.98 -3.18
N PHE A 124 -8.86 4.32 -4.33
CA PHE A 124 -8.81 2.87 -4.44
C PHE A 124 -7.73 2.31 -3.52
N PHE A 125 -6.52 2.86 -3.57
CA PHE A 125 -5.40 2.41 -2.77
C PHE A 125 -5.69 2.54 -1.26
N CYS A 126 -6.14 3.71 -0.81
CA CYS A 126 -6.39 3.98 0.60
C CYS A 126 -7.49 3.08 1.17
N LYS A 127 -8.61 2.92 0.45
CA LYS A 127 -9.67 1.99 0.85
C LYS A 127 -9.19 0.54 0.81
N GLY A 128 -8.45 0.16 -0.23
CA GLY A 128 -7.89 -1.19 -0.37
C GLY A 128 -6.94 -1.56 0.76
N VAL A 129 -6.13 -0.62 1.25
CA VAL A 129 -5.30 -0.80 2.45
C VAL A 129 -6.17 -1.11 3.67
N ILE A 130 -7.21 -0.30 3.93
CA ILE A 130 -8.07 -0.47 5.10
C ILE A 130 -8.82 -1.81 5.05
N GLU A 131 -9.43 -2.15 3.90
CA GLU A 131 -10.12 -3.44 3.73
C GLU A 131 -9.17 -4.63 3.87
N THR A 132 -7.94 -4.52 3.37
CA THR A 132 -6.92 -5.55 3.54
C THR A 132 -6.58 -5.78 5.01
N VAL A 133 -6.41 -4.70 5.77
CA VAL A 133 -6.10 -4.73 7.21
C VAL A 133 -7.25 -5.38 7.99
N LYS A 134 -8.50 -4.99 7.68
CA LYS A 134 -9.73 -5.58 8.25
C LYS A 134 -9.83 -7.08 7.97
N LYS A 135 -9.68 -7.48 6.70
CA LYS A 135 -9.74 -8.89 6.28
C LYS A 135 -8.65 -9.74 6.93
N LEU A 136 -7.51 -9.13 7.26
CA LEU A 136 -6.42 -9.78 7.98
C LEU A 136 -6.66 -9.93 9.48
N GLY A 137 -7.71 -9.34 10.05
CA GLY A 137 -7.97 -9.34 11.49
C GLY A 137 -6.82 -8.73 12.30
N TRP A 138 -6.12 -7.75 11.74
CA TRP A 138 -4.93 -7.16 12.33
C TRP A 138 -5.11 -5.66 12.48
N ALA A 139 -5.66 -5.21 13.61
CA ALA A 139 -5.79 -3.79 13.90
C ALA A 139 -4.43 -3.18 14.28
N PRO A 140 -3.89 -2.21 13.52
CA PRO A 140 -2.68 -1.49 13.90
C PRO A 140 -2.97 -0.46 15.00
N ASP A 141 -2.01 -0.26 15.90
CA ASP A 141 -2.07 0.81 16.90
C ASP A 141 -1.70 2.17 16.28
N VAL A 142 -0.84 2.16 15.27
CA VAL A 142 -0.36 3.35 14.56
C VAL A 142 -0.41 3.12 13.05
N VAL A 143 -0.98 4.08 12.32
CA VAL A 143 -0.95 4.12 10.86
C VAL A 143 -0.07 5.28 10.39
N HIS A 144 1.08 4.96 9.82
CA HIS A 144 2.03 5.92 9.28
C HIS A 144 1.79 6.12 7.78
N CYS A 145 1.10 7.22 7.45
CA CYS A 145 0.79 7.63 6.09
C CYS A 145 1.98 8.45 5.52
N ASN A 146 2.53 8.03 4.38
CA ASN A 146 3.63 8.74 3.73
C ASN A 146 3.13 9.41 2.44
N ASP A 147 3.32 10.73 2.36
CA ASP A 147 2.93 11.60 1.25
C ASP A 147 1.43 11.60 0.88
N TRP A 148 1.10 12.49 -0.06
CA TRP A 148 -0.27 12.83 -0.47
C TRP A 148 -1.09 11.62 -0.94
N PHE A 149 -0.46 10.60 -1.54
CA PHE A 149 -1.15 9.43 -2.09
C PHE A 149 -1.82 8.56 -0.99
N THR A 150 -1.45 8.77 0.27
CA THR A 150 -1.98 8.06 1.45
C THR A 150 -2.91 8.92 2.31
N SER A 151 -3.12 10.18 1.93
CA SER A 151 -3.77 11.21 2.75
C SER A 151 -5.25 10.93 3.05
N PHE A 152 -5.92 10.08 2.28
CA PHE A 152 -7.31 9.72 2.54
C PHE A 152 -7.47 8.71 3.69
N ILE A 153 -6.42 8.00 4.11
CA ILE A 153 -6.52 6.97 5.15
C ILE A 153 -6.99 7.58 6.49
N PRO A 154 -6.38 8.65 7.02
CA PRO A 154 -6.86 9.26 8.27
C PRO A 154 -8.30 9.79 8.17
N LEU A 155 -8.70 10.31 7.01
CA LEU A 155 -10.07 10.76 6.76
C LEU A 155 -11.05 9.59 6.86
N TYR A 156 -10.77 8.50 6.15
CA TYR A 156 -11.63 7.31 6.15
C TYR A 156 -11.72 6.65 7.53
N LEU A 157 -10.60 6.54 8.26
CA LEU A 157 -10.58 6.02 9.63
C LEU A 157 -11.42 6.87 10.60
N LYS A 158 -11.55 8.18 10.38
CA LYS A 158 -12.38 9.07 11.22
C LYS A 158 -13.84 9.19 10.76
N THR A 159 -14.17 8.70 9.57
CA THR A 159 -15.50 8.85 8.96
C THR A 159 -16.11 7.48 8.70
N SER A 160 -15.96 6.94 7.49
CA SER A 160 -16.59 5.69 7.04
C SER A 160 -16.22 4.47 7.89
N TYR A 161 -15.02 4.45 8.47
CA TYR A 161 -14.50 3.34 9.27
C TYR A 161 -14.44 3.66 10.78
N LYS A 162 -15.03 4.77 11.22
CA LYS A 162 -14.94 5.24 12.61
C LYS A 162 -15.42 4.22 13.64
N ASN A 163 -16.46 3.47 13.28
CA ASN A 163 -17.12 2.52 14.15
C ASN A 163 -16.73 1.07 13.83
N ASP A 164 -15.80 0.85 12.89
CA ASP A 164 -15.29 -0.48 12.63
C ASP A 164 -14.32 -0.87 13.76
N PRO A 165 -14.50 -2.06 14.37
CA PRO A 165 -13.71 -2.51 15.52
C PRO A 165 -12.25 -2.85 15.19
#